data_AF-A0A0V0H688-F1
#
_entry.id   AF-A0A0V0H688-F1
#
_cell.length_a   1.000
_cell.length_b   1.000
_cell.length_c   1.000
_cell.angle_alpha   90.00
_cell.angle_beta   90.00
_cell.angle_gamma   90.00
#
_symmetry.space_group_name_H-M   'P 1'
#
loop_
_entity.id
_entity.type
_entity.pdbx_description
1 polymer ?
#
loop_
_entity_poly.entity_id
_entity_poly.type
_entity_poly.pdbx_seq_one_letter_code
_entity_poly.pdbx_strand_id
1 'polypeptide(L)' 'MNKCRLVKTLLDEFNYIIVDLKNIDIKIESEDQALIVLCFLPSFYVTFVDTLLYEKGSISLDEVSNALNLKNL' A
#
# COMPACT_ATOMS: atom_id res chain seq x y z
N MET A 1 12.13 16.17 3.97
CA MET A 1 11.39 15.08 4.63
C MET A 1 11.80 13.77 3.95
N ASN A 2 12.15 12.72 4.71
CA ASN A 2 12.69 11.47 4.15
C ASN A 2 11.55 10.60 3.57
N LYS A 3 11.67 10.16 2.30
CA LYS A 3 10.64 9.39 1.59
C LYS A 3 10.26 8.09 2.30
N CYS A 4 11.26 7.37 2.83
CA CYS A 4 11.04 6.10 3.54
C CYS A 4 10.23 6.29 4.82
N ARG A 5 10.38 7.44 5.49
CA ARG A 5 9.60 7.76 6.70
C ARG A 5 8.11 7.94 6.39
N LEU A 6 7.78 8.58 5.26
CA LEU A 6 6.38 8.76 4.85
C LEU A 6 5.68 7.44 4.54
N VAL A 7 6.34 6.57 3.76
CA VAL A 7 5.78 5.26 3.40
C VAL A 7 5.58 4.40 4.64
N LYS A 8 6.56 4.39 5.56
CA LYS A 8 6.43 3.65 6.81
C LYS A 8 5.23 4.13 7.64
N THR A 9 5.10 5.44 7.85
CA THR A 9 3.96 6.00 8.60
C THR A 9 2.62 5.67 7.93
N LEU A 10 2.54 5.75 6.60
CA LEU A 10 1.34 5.37 5.86
C LEU A 10 0.95 3.89 6.11
N LEU A 11 1.91 2.97 6.01
CA LEU A 11 1.66 1.54 6.22
C LEU A 11 1.28 1.23 7.67
N ASP A 12 1.91 1.90 8.65
CA ASP A 12 1.58 1.74 10.06
C ASP A 12 0.14 2.22 10.36
N GLU A 13 -0.26 3.38 9.85
CA GLU A 13 -1.61 3.91 9.98
C GLU A 13 -2.65 3.04 9.26
N PHE A 14 -2.33 2.58 8.04
CA PHE A 14 -3.19 1.68 7.28
C PHE A 14 -3.43 0.37 8.03
N ASN A 15 -2.37 -0.26 8.55
CA ASN A 15 -2.48 -1.51 9.31
C ASN A 15 -3.35 -1.35 10.57
N TYR A 16 -3.25 -0.21 11.26
CA TYR A 16 -4.10 0.09 12.40
C TYR A 16 -5.59 0.11 12.01
N ILE A 17 -5.92 0.78 10.91
CA ILE A 17 -7.31 0.85 10.39
C ILE A 17 -7.81 -0.55 9.99
N ILE A 18 -6.99 -1.35 9.31
CA ILE A 18 -7.38 -2.72 8.92
C ILE A 18 -7.66 -3.59 10.14
N VAL A 19 -6.85 -3.47 11.21
CA VAL A 19 -7.09 -4.18 12.47
C VAL A 19 -8.40 -3.73 13.12
N ASP A 20 -8.67 -2.43 13.17
CA ASP A 20 -9.91 -1.89 13.73
C ASP A 20 -11.16 -2.35 12.95
N LEU A 21 -11.09 -2.35 11.62
CA LEU A 21 -12.17 -2.85 10.77
C LEU A 21 -12.41 -4.35 10.99
N LYS A 22 -11.33 -5.13 11.10
CA LYS A 22 -11.41 -6.57 11.38
C LYS A 22 -12.05 -6.84 12.75
N ASN A 23 -11.82 -5.99 13.74
CA ASN A 23 -12.40 -6.13 15.09
C ASN A 23 -13.93 -5.97 15.10
N ILE A 24 -14.52 -5.34 14.09
CA ILE A 24 -15.97 -5.22 13.89
C ILE A 24 -16.47 -6.13 12.76
N ASP A 25 -15.74 -7.21 12.45
CA ASP A 25 -16.01 -8.20 11.41
C ASP A 25 -16.08 -7.64 9.97
N ILE A 26 -15.53 -6.45 9.74
CA ILE A 26 -15.36 -5.90 8.39
C ILE A 26 -14.02 -6.40 7.83
N LYS A 27 -14.08 -7.10 6.70
CA LYS A 27 -12.91 -7.55 5.97
C LYS A 27 -12.83 -6.80 4.65
N ILE A 28 -11.62 -6.31 4.35
CA ILE A 28 -11.28 -5.74 3.05
C ILE A 28 -10.41 -6.79 2.36
N GLU A 29 -10.69 -7.09 1.09
CA GLU A 29 -9.91 -8.08 0.35
C GLU A 29 -8.49 -7.57 0.08
N SER A 30 -7.54 -8.48 -0.09
CA SER A 30 -6.11 -8.12 -0.23
C SER A 30 -5.85 -7.20 -1.43
N GLU A 31 -6.61 -7.37 -2.51
CA GLU A 31 -6.55 -6.52 -3.70
C GLU A 31 -7.05 -5.10 -3.41
N ASP A 32 -8.20 -4.96 -2.74
CA ASP A 32 -8.72 -3.65 -2.33
C ASP A 32 -7.75 -2.94 -1.36
N GLN A 33 -7.17 -3.68 -0.42
CA GLN A 33 -6.14 -3.15 0.48
C GLN A 33 -4.93 -2.62 -0.30
N ALA A 34 -4.48 -3.35 -1.32
CA ALA A 34 -3.38 -2.94 -2.17
C ALA A 34 -3.69 -1.64 -2.93
N LEU A 35 -4.89 -1.54 -3.53
CA LEU A 35 -5.33 -0.35 -4.25
C LEU A 35 -5.44 0.86 -3.32
N ILE A 36 -5.98 0.69 -2.11
CA ILE A 36 -6.05 1.75 -1.09
C ILE A 36 -4.66 2.28 -0.79
N VAL A 37 -3.69 1.41 -0.48
CA VAL A 37 -2.31 1.83 -0.20
C VAL A 37 -1.73 2.61 -1.37
N LEU A 38 -1.89 2.13 -2.62
CA LEU A 38 -1.39 2.82 -3.81
C LEU A 38 -2.00 4.21 -4.01
N CYS A 39 -3.30 4.38 -3.75
CA CYS A 39 -3.98 5.68 -3.85
C CYS A 39 -3.47 6.71 -2.84
N PHE A 40 -2.99 6.27 -1.67
CA PHE A 40 -2.47 7.15 -0.63
C PHE A 40 -0.95 7.37 -0.71
N LEU A 41 -0.27 6.73 -1.66
CA LEU A 41 1.15 6.97 -1.85
C LEU A 41 1.42 8.43 -2.26
N PRO A 42 2.49 9.04 -1.75
CA PRO A 42 2.90 10.38 -2.17
C PRO A 42 3.16 10.46 -3.69
N SER A 43 2.95 11.64 -4.27
CA SER A 43 3.05 11.89 -5.72
C SER A 43 4.38 11.51 -6.38
N PHE A 44 5.46 11.37 -5.60
CA PHE A 44 6.75 10.88 -6.10
C PHE A 44 6.79 9.35 -6.34
N TYR A 45 5.72 8.62 -6.06
CA TYR A 45 5.52 7.22 -6.45
C TYR A 45 4.59 7.06 -7.67
N VAL A 46 4.14 8.12 -8.34
CA VAL A 46 3.21 8.02 -9.49
C VAL A 46 3.69 7.01 -10.54
N THR A 47 4.94 7.11 -11.00
CA THR A 47 5.49 6.14 -11.98
C THR A 47 5.51 4.70 -11.44
N PHE A 48 5.72 4.52 -10.14
CA PHE A 48 5.71 3.19 -9.51
C PHE A 48 4.29 2.62 -9.44
N VAL A 49 3.31 3.46 -9.08
CA VAL A 49 1.89 3.10 -9.07
C VAL A 49 1.43 2.75 -10.48
N ASP A 50 1.77 3.56 -11.48
CA ASP A 50 1.43 3.30 -12.88
C ASP A 50 2.00 1.95 -13.35
N THR A 51 3.29 1.70 -13.13
CA THR A 51 3.92 0.41 -13.48
C THR A 51 3.19 -0.76 -12.83
N LEU A 52 2.89 -0.69 -11.53
CA LEU A 52 2.20 -1.76 -10.82
C LEU A 52 0.77 -2.00 -11.31
N LEU A 53 0.02 -0.94 -11.64
CA LEU A 53 -1.37 -1.05 -12.09
C LEU A 53 -1.49 -1.48 -13.55
N TYR A 54 -0.55 -1.07 -14.42
CA TYR A 54 -0.64 -1.35 -15.85
C TYR A 54 0.08 -2.65 -16.27
N GLU A 55 1.10 -3.10 -15.54
CA GLU A 55 1.85 -4.31 -15.90
C GLU A 55 1.26 -5.59 -15.29
N LYS A 56 0.52 -5.50 -14.17
CA LYS A 56 -0.08 -6.65 -13.50
C LYS A 56 -1.60 -6.69 -13.69
N GLY A 57 -2.11 -7.86 -14.04
CA GLY A 57 -3.55 -8.12 -14.14
C GLY A 57 -4.25 -8.32 -12.79
N SER A 58 -3.50 -8.57 -11.72
CA SER A 58 -3.99 -8.61 -10.34
C SER A 58 -2.90 -8.14 -9.38
N ILE A 59 -3.30 -7.58 -8.24
CA ILE A 59 -2.38 -7.03 -7.26
C ILE A 59 -2.79 -7.44 -5.85
N SER A 60 -1.80 -7.69 -5.00
CA SER A 60 -2.02 -8.02 -3.58
C SER A 60 -1.23 -7.10 -2.65
N LEU A 61 -1.69 -6.98 -1.42
CA LEU A 61 -1.06 -6.12 -0.43
C LEU A 61 0.40 -6.53 -0.15
N ASP A 62 0.68 -7.83 -0.13
CA ASP A 62 2.04 -8.35 0.09
C ASP A 62 2.99 -7.93 -1.02
N GLU A 63 2.52 -7.95 -2.27
CA GLU A 63 3.32 -7.52 -3.43
C GLU A 63 3.62 -6.02 -3.39
N VAL A 64 2.62 -5.20 -3.07
CA VAL A 64 2.80 -3.75 -2.90
C VAL A 64 3.78 -3.47 -1.76
N SER A 65 3.62 -4.15 -0.62
CA SER A 65 4.49 -3.97 0.55
C SER A 65 5.94 -4.37 0.25
N ASN A 66 6.15 -5.50 -0.43
CA ASN A 66 7.48 -5.95 -0.86
C ASN A 66 8.11 -4.98 -1.87
N ALA A 67 7.35 -4.53 -2.85
CA ALA A 67 7.84 -3.59 -3.87
C ALA A 67 8.19 -2.22 -3.26
N LEU A 68 7.40 -1.74 -2.29
CA LEU A 68 7.69 -0.52 -1.54
C LEU A 68 8.95 -0.68 -0.67
N ASN A 69 9.15 -1.84 -0.03
CA ASN A 69 10.37 -2.10 0.75
C ASN A 69 11.62 -2.16 -0.15
N LEU A 70 11.54 -2.78 -1.33
CA LEU A 70 12.64 -2.83 -2.30
C LEU A 70 13.02 -1.44 -2.84
N LYS A 71 12.05 -0.55 -3.03
CA LYS A 71 12.25 0.80 -3.55
C LYS A 71 12.75 1.81 -2.51
N ASN A 72 12.71 1.43 -1.23
CA ASN A 72 13.08 2.27 -0.08
C ASN A 72 14.35 1.78 0.65
N LEU A 73 15.05 0.79 0.09
CA LEU A 73 16.45 0.42 0.38
C LEU A 73 17.41 1.29 -0.44
#